data_AF-A0A1D2RXQ5-F1
#
_entry.id   AF-A0A1D2RXQ5-F1
#
_cell.length_a   1.000
_cell.length_b   1.000
_cell.length_c   1.000
_cell.angle_alpha   90.00
_cell.angle_beta   90.00
_cell.angle_gamma   90.00
#
_symmetry.space_group_name_H-M   'P 1'
#
loop_
_entity.id
_entity.type
_entity.pdbx_description
1 polymer ?
#
loop_
_entity_poly.entity_id
_entity_poly.type
_entity_poly.pdbx_seq_one_letter_code
_entity_poly.pdbx_strand_id
1 'polypeptide(L)'
;MLLAAATGCTTIPGDPYYDGYGAPTTVYGGATVYETYPSYPVYPTVGWDRQDRWENMRDDRERRAWRDRQAARERDQREREERARRDRDHQRSEWDRQQRDRQNAQREQREREQRERALSRAQREQQERANRNSRNSDGSPRTDYDRYNPKSGSWLPRSEDMP
;
A
#
# COMPACT_ATOMS: atom_id res chain seq x y z
N MET A 1 -22.31 -11.54 -40.81
CA MET A 1 -23.25 -12.68 -40.80
C MET A 1 -23.36 -13.18 -39.37
N LEU A 2 -24.57 -13.06 -38.80
CA LEU A 2 -24.99 -13.77 -37.61
C LEU A 2 -25.07 -15.26 -37.93
N LEU A 3 -24.49 -16.11 -37.10
CA LEU A 3 -24.77 -17.54 -37.10
C LEU A 3 -25.08 -17.96 -35.65
N ALA A 4 -26.37 -17.90 -35.35
CA ALA A 4 -26.98 -18.66 -34.28
C ALA A 4 -27.18 -20.11 -34.79
N ALA A 5 -26.73 -21.08 -34.01
CA ALA A 5 -27.17 -22.48 -34.03
C ALA A 5 -27.02 -22.97 -32.58
N ALA A 6 -28.07 -22.93 -31.78
CA ALA A 6 -29.10 -23.96 -31.65
C ALA A 6 -28.58 -25.25 -30.98
N THR A 7 -29.09 -25.45 -29.76
CA THR A 7 -29.54 -26.73 -29.17
C THR A 7 -28.52 -27.84 -28.94
N GLY A 8 -28.36 -28.18 -27.66
CA GLY A 8 -27.76 -29.43 -27.22
C GLY A 8 -28.04 -29.71 -25.74
N CYS A 9 -29.32 -29.84 -25.37
CA CYS A 9 -29.70 -30.50 -24.12
C CYS A 9 -29.33 -31.99 -24.25
N THR A 10 -28.17 -32.41 -23.76
CA THR A 10 -27.89 -33.82 -23.56
C THR A 10 -28.31 -34.20 -22.16
N THR A 11 -29.56 -34.60 -22.01
CA THR A 11 -29.99 -35.48 -20.93
C THR A 11 -29.17 -36.76 -21.04
N ILE A 12 -28.39 -37.10 -20.02
CA ILE A 12 -27.77 -38.42 -19.90
C ILE A 12 -28.91 -39.40 -19.57
N PRO A 13 -29.29 -40.32 -20.47
CA PRO A 13 -30.22 -41.37 -20.13
C PRO A 13 -29.56 -42.31 -19.11
N GLY A 14 -30.35 -42.71 -18.12
CA GLY A 14 -29.92 -43.40 -16.90
C GLY A 14 -29.06 -44.63 -17.14
N ASP A 15 -28.14 -44.83 -16.20
CA ASP A 15 -27.41 -46.07 -16.03
C ASP A 15 -28.37 -47.13 -15.47
N PRO A 16 -28.62 -48.25 -16.17
CA PRO A 16 -29.68 -49.21 -15.87
C PRO A 16 -29.27 -50.27 -14.83
N TYR A 17 -28.44 -49.94 -13.84
CA TYR A 17 -27.94 -50.91 -12.86
C TYR A 17 -28.67 -50.92 -11.51
N TYR A 18 -29.82 -50.25 -11.41
CA TYR A 18 -30.72 -50.36 -10.26
C TYR A 18 -32.16 -50.60 -10.69
N ASP A 19 -32.40 -51.70 -11.43
CA ASP A 19 -33.72 -52.33 -11.52
C ASP A 19 -33.95 -53.14 -10.23
N GLY A 20 -34.22 -52.42 -9.15
CA GLY A 20 -34.46 -52.96 -7.82
C GLY A 20 -35.92 -52.84 -7.43
N TYR A 21 -36.76 -53.73 -7.98
CA TYR A 21 -38.04 -54.19 -7.42
C TYR A 21 -38.87 -53.17 -6.63
N GLY A 22 -39.78 -52.48 -7.32
CA GLY A 22 -40.67 -51.53 -6.65
C GLY A 22 -41.95 -51.21 -7.41
N ALA A 23 -42.68 -52.21 -7.90
CA ALA A 23 -44.06 -51.99 -8.32
C ALA A 23 -44.94 -53.23 -8.10
N PRO A 24 -45.84 -53.20 -7.12
CA PRO A 24 -47.13 -53.83 -7.27
C PRO A 24 -48.17 -52.73 -7.57
N THR A 25 -48.62 -52.69 -8.83
CA THR A 25 -49.84 -51.97 -9.21
C THR A 25 -51.05 -52.89 -9.06
N THR A 26 -51.97 -52.47 -8.19
CA THR A 26 -53.40 -52.80 -8.01
C THR A 26 -53.92 -54.22 -8.24
N VAL A 27 -54.55 -54.80 -7.19
CA VAL A 27 -55.77 -55.61 -7.33
C VAL A 27 -56.82 -55.18 -6.28
N TYR A 28 -58.00 -54.88 -6.80
CA TYR A 28 -59.25 -54.52 -6.13
C TYR A 28 -59.84 -55.74 -5.40
N GLY A 29 -60.20 -55.59 -4.12
CA GLY A 29 -61.08 -56.52 -3.39
C GLY A 29 -60.57 -57.96 -3.23
N GLY A 30 -59.94 -58.25 -2.10
CA GLY A 30 -59.63 -59.64 -1.74
C GLY A 30 -59.00 -59.73 -0.36
N ALA A 31 -59.83 -60.03 0.65
CA ALA A 31 -59.35 -60.36 1.98
C ALA A 31 -58.51 -61.65 1.91
N THR A 32 -57.22 -61.55 2.22
CA THR A 32 -56.41 -62.71 2.61
C THR A 32 -56.18 -62.62 4.11
N VAL A 33 -57.03 -63.33 4.85
CA VAL A 33 -56.86 -63.62 6.27
C VAL A 33 -55.74 -64.65 6.39
N TYR A 34 -54.64 -64.29 7.05
CA TYR A 34 -53.67 -65.25 7.55
C TYR A 34 -53.54 -65.11 9.07
N GLU A 35 -53.35 -66.27 9.68
CA GLU A 35 -53.59 -66.64 11.06
C GLU A 35 -52.88 -65.77 12.11
N THR A 36 -53.60 -65.64 13.23
CA THR A 36 -53.22 -65.01 14.49
C THR A 36 -51.91 -65.56 15.06
N TYR A 37 -50.86 -64.74 15.05
CA TYR A 37 -49.71 -64.88 15.95
C TYR A 37 -49.89 -63.95 17.16
N PRO A 38 -49.44 -64.34 18.37
CA PRO A 38 -49.58 -63.52 19.57
C PRO A 38 -48.89 -62.16 19.39
N SER A 39 -49.70 -61.12 19.57
CA SER A 39 -49.33 -59.71 19.63
C SER A 39 -48.25 -59.47 20.69
N TYR A 40 -46.99 -59.46 20.27
CA TYR A 40 -45.96 -58.76 21.02
C TYR A 40 -46.29 -57.26 20.98
N PRO A 41 -46.15 -56.51 22.09
CA PRO A 41 -46.19 -55.07 22.00
C PRO A 41 -45.06 -54.64 21.07
N VAL A 42 -45.41 -54.14 19.89
CA VAL A 42 -44.49 -53.34 19.08
C VAL A 42 -44.26 -52.08 19.92
N TYR A 43 -43.20 -52.11 20.72
CA TYR A 43 -42.66 -50.89 21.29
C TYR A 43 -42.43 -49.93 20.13
N PRO A 44 -42.91 -48.68 20.18
CA PRO A 44 -42.52 -47.71 19.18
C PRO A 44 -41.00 -47.72 19.16
N THR A 45 -40.41 -47.92 17.98
CA THR A 45 -38.96 -47.91 17.81
C THR A 45 -38.46 -46.54 18.24
N VAL A 46 -38.07 -46.41 19.50
CA VAL A 46 -37.36 -45.26 20.07
C VAL A 46 -35.94 -45.26 19.50
N GLY A 47 -35.84 -45.02 18.20
CA GLY A 47 -34.59 -45.01 17.44
C GLY A 47 -34.43 -43.77 16.56
N TRP A 48 -35.53 -43.13 16.16
CA TRP A 48 -35.50 -42.02 15.21
C TRP A 48 -35.17 -40.67 15.87
N ASP A 49 -35.67 -40.39 17.07
CA ASP A 49 -35.45 -39.08 17.74
C ASP A 49 -34.00 -38.78 18.16
N ARG A 50 -33.20 -39.80 18.50
CA ARG A 50 -31.80 -39.57 18.92
C ARG A 50 -30.89 -39.32 17.73
N GLN A 51 -31.09 -40.03 16.63
CA GLN A 51 -30.25 -39.91 15.45
C GLN A 51 -30.50 -38.57 14.74
N ASP A 52 -31.76 -38.17 14.60
CA ASP A 52 -32.15 -36.86 14.04
C ASP A 52 -31.61 -35.67 14.87
N ARG A 53 -31.54 -35.81 16.20
CA ARG A 53 -30.97 -34.77 17.07
C ARG A 53 -29.45 -34.63 16.93
N TRP A 54 -28.73 -35.75 16.79
CA TRP A 54 -27.28 -35.73 16.56
C TRP A 54 -26.93 -35.20 15.17
N GLU A 55 -27.71 -35.55 14.15
CA GLU A 55 -27.56 -35.04 12.79
C GLU A 55 -27.84 -33.54 12.72
N ASN A 56 -28.94 -33.06 13.34
CA ASN A 56 -29.20 -31.62 13.43
C ASN A 56 -28.10 -30.84 14.16
N MET A 57 -27.55 -31.38 15.27
CA MET A 57 -26.43 -30.74 15.96
C MET A 57 -25.15 -30.69 15.12
N ARG A 58 -24.91 -31.74 14.32
CA ARG A 58 -23.76 -31.81 13.40
C ARG A 58 -23.92 -30.79 12.28
N ASP A 59 -25.08 -30.73 11.65
CA ASP A 59 -25.42 -29.77 10.61
C ASP A 59 -25.32 -28.32 11.12
N ASP A 60 -25.82 -28.04 12.32
CA ASP A 60 -25.70 -26.72 12.93
C ASP A 60 -24.24 -26.33 13.20
N ARG A 61 -23.42 -27.29 13.66
CA ARG A 61 -21.98 -27.07 13.87
C ARG A 61 -21.28 -26.82 12.53
N GLU A 62 -21.60 -27.57 11.48
CA GLU A 62 -21.03 -27.38 10.16
C GLU A 62 -21.43 -26.03 9.55
N ARG A 63 -22.70 -25.65 9.71
CA ARG A 63 -23.23 -24.35 9.25
C ARG A 63 -22.56 -23.19 9.99
N ARG A 64 -22.33 -23.32 11.31
CA ARG A 64 -21.57 -22.35 12.11
C ARG A 64 -20.11 -22.28 11.65
N ALA A 65 -19.44 -23.42 11.50
CA ALA A 65 -18.07 -23.48 11.02
C ALA A 65 -17.92 -22.87 9.61
N TRP A 66 -18.91 -23.07 8.73
CA TRP A 66 -18.94 -22.42 7.42
C TRP A 66 -19.05 -20.89 7.54
N ARG A 67 -19.98 -20.39 8.36
CA ARG A 67 -20.11 -18.94 8.62
C ARG A 67 -18.84 -18.35 9.23
N ASP A 68 -18.21 -19.06 10.17
CA ASP A 68 -16.97 -18.62 10.80
C ASP A 68 -15.82 -18.54 9.80
N ARG A 69 -15.72 -19.51 8.88
CA ARG A 69 -14.73 -19.45 7.77
C ARG A 69 -15.01 -18.29 6.83
N GLN A 70 -16.27 -17.98 6.53
CA GLN A 70 -16.62 -16.81 5.71
C GLN A 70 -16.25 -15.51 6.42
N ALA A 71 -16.62 -15.36 7.69
CA ALA A 71 -16.28 -14.19 8.49
C ALA A 71 -14.76 -14.04 8.69
N ALA A 72 -14.01 -15.13 8.82
CA ALA A 72 -12.56 -15.11 8.88
C ALA A 72 -11.93 -14.61 7.57
N ARG A 73 -12.43 -15.07 6.41
CA ARG A 73 -11.97 -14.58 5.10
C ARG A 73 -12.27 -13.10 4.90
N GLU A 74 -13.45 -12.65 5.32
CA GLU A 74 -13.82 -11.24 5.22
C GLU A 74 -12.94 -10.36 6.13
N ARG A 75 -12.65 -10.81 7.35
CA ARG A 75 -11.71 -10.12 8.25
C ARG A 75 -10.30 -10.04 7.66
N ASP A 76 -9.77 -11.16 7.15
CA ASP A 76 -8.46 -11.20 6.49
C ASP A 76 -8.41 -10.27 5.28
N GLN A 77 -9.48 -10.23 4.47
CA GLN A 77 -9.57 -9.32 3.33
C GLN A 77 -9.57 -7.85 3.76
N ARG A 78 -10.37 -7.48 4.77
CA ARG A 78 -10.40 -6.12 5.32
C ARG A 78 -9.05 -5.72 5.90
N GLU A 79 -8.40 -6.61 6.63
CA GLU A 79 -7.07 -6.36 7.20
C GLU A 79 -6.00 -6.16 6.11
N ARG A 80 -6.02 -7.00 5.06
CA ARG A 80 -5.14 -6.81 3.89
C ARG A 80 -5.38 -5.47 3.21
N GLU A 81 -6.64 -5.08 3.02
CA GLU A 81 -6.96 -3.81 2.39
C GLU A 81 -6.52 -2.62 3.26
N GLU A 82 -6.75 -2.69 4.56
CA GLU A 82 -6.33 -1.66 5.51
C GLU A 82 -4.79 -1.53 5.57
N ARG A 83 -4.07 -2.66 5.60
CA ARG A 83 -2.61 -2.68 5.50
C ARG A 83 -2.16 -2.09 4.17
N ALA A 84 -2.77 -2.47 3.05
CA ALA A 84 -2.44 -1.93 1.73
C ALA A 84 -2.75 -0.43 1.59
N ARG A 85 -3.73 0.10 2.33
CA ARG A 85 -3.97 1.55 2.43
C ARG A 85 -2.86 2.23 3.23
N ARG A 86 -2.55 1.71 4.43
CA ARG A 86 -1.45 2.22 5.27
C ARG A 86 -0.11 2.22 4.54
N ASP A 87 0.19 1.15 3.81
CA ASP A 87 1.44 1.02 3.04
C ASP A 87 1.50 2.06 1.91
N ARG A 88 0.39 2.29 1.19
CA ARG A 88 0.32 3.34 0.16
C ARG A 88 0.48 4.74 0.75
N ASP A 89 -0.17 5.02 1.87
CA ASP A 89 -0.05 6.31 2.54
C ASP A 89 1.37 6.54 3.07
N HIS A 90 1.99 5.50 3.62
CA HIS A 90 3.38 5.56 4.08
C HIS A 90 4.33 5.81 2.90
N GLN A 91 4.19 5.07 1.79
CA GLN A 91 4.99 5.31 0.58
C GLN A 91 4.81 6.73 0.03
N ARG A 92 3.57 7.25 0.03
CA ARG A 92 3.29 8.61 -0.43
C ARG A 92 3.97 9.65 0.47
N SER A 93 3.94 9.45 1.78
CA SER A 93 4.59 10.34 2.74
C SER A 93 6.11 10.31 2.59
N GLU A 94 6.70 9.13 2.44
CA GLU A 94 8.14 8.97 2.22
C GLU A 94 8.60 9.61 0.89
N TRP A 95 7.82 9.44 -0.18
CA TRP A 95 8.12 10.09 -1.45
C TRP A 95 8.05 11.62 -1.34
N ASP A 96 7.04 12.17 -0.66
CA ASP A 96 6.90 13.61 -0.44
C ASP A 96 8.07 14.17 0.40
N ARG A 97 8.48 13.47 1.46
CA ARG A 97 9.68 13.83 2.25
C ARG A 97 10.91 13.85 1.38
N GLN A 98 11.13 12.79 0.59
CA GLN A 98 12.30 12.70 -0.29
C GLN A 98 12.31 13.82 -1.34
N GLN A 99 11.16 14.22 -1.89
CA GLN A 99 11.06 15.35 -2.81
C GLN A 99 11.44 16.67 -2.14
N ARG A 100 10.93 16.93 -0.92
CA ARG A 100 11.29 18.12 -0.14
C ARG A 100 12.77 18.15 0.19
N ASP A 101 13.35 17.02 0.60
CA ASP A 101 14.77 16.92 0.92
C ASP A 101 15.64 17.19 -0.31
N ARG A 102 15.28 16.64 -1.47
CA ARG A 102 15.97 16.96 -2.74
C ARG A 102 15.87 18.44 -3.08
N GLN A 103 14.70 19.05 -2.91
CA GLN A 103 14.50 20.47 -3.18
C GLN A 103 15.32 21.35 -2.23
N ASN A 104 15.33 21.02 -0.94
CA ASN A 104 16.11 21.72 0.09
C ASN A 104 17.62 21.57 -0.18
N ALA A 105 18.09 20.37 -0.49
CA ALA A 105 19.49 20.13 -0.85
C ALA A 105 19.91 20.94 -2.08
N GLN A 106 19.06 20.99 -3.12
CA GLN A 106 19.33 21.80 -4.30
C GLN A 106 19.35 23.30 -3.98
N ARG A 107 18.45 23.77 -3.11
CA ARG A 107 18.44 25.17 -2.64
C ARG A 107 19.70 25.52 -1.87
N GLU A 108 20.12 24.65 -0.95
CA GLU A 108 21.33 24.83 -0.15
C GLU A 108 22.58 24.83 -1.04
N GLN A 109 22.65 23.96 -2.04
CA GLN A 109 23.76 23.94 -2.99
C GLN A 109 23.86 25.26 -3.78
N ARG A 110 22.74 25.77 -4.28
CA ARG A 110 22.70 27.08 -4.96
C ARG A 110 23.10 28.22 -4.03
N GLU A 111 22.67 28.18 -2.78
CA GLU A 111 23.02 29.19 -1.79
C GLU A 111 24.51 29.15 -1.43
N ARG A 112 25.09 27.97 -1.26
CA ARG A 112 26.53 27.78 -1.06
C ARG A 112 27.31 28.32 -2.25
N GLU A 113 26.91 27.99 -3.47
CA GLU A 113 27.55 28.50 -4.68
C GLU A 113 27.45 30.02 -4.81
N GLN A 114 26.30 30.61 -4.48
CA GLN A 114 26.15 32.07 -4.45
C GLN A 114 27.04 32.72 -3.40
N ARG A 115 27.11 32.15 -2.19
CA ARG A 115 28.01 32.64 -1.13
C ARG A 115 29.47 32.55 -1.55
N GLU A 116 29.88 31.45 -2.15
CA GLU A 116 31.25 31.27 -2.66
C GLU A 116 31.60 32.29 -3.76
N ARG A 117 30.69 32.49 -4.72
CA ARG A 117 30.84 33.52 -5.76
C ARG A 117 30.90 34.93 -5.17
N ALA A 118 30.10 35.23 -4.15
CA ALA A 118 30.11 36.52 -3.47
C ALA A 118 31.43 36.74 -2.71
N LEU A 119 31.92 35.73 -1.99
CA LEU A 119 33.22 35.77 -1.31
C LEU A 119 34.37 35.97 -2.30
N SER A 120 34.36 35.24 -3.43
CA SER A 120 35.38 35.39 -4.47
C SER A 120 35.37 36.80 -5.07
N ARG A 121 34.20 37.38 -5.31
CA ARG A 121 34.09 38.78 -5.79
C ARG A 121 34.61 39.77 -4.75
N ALA A 122 34.22 39.62 -3.49
CA ALA A 122 34.70 40.47 -2.41
C ALA A 122 36.22 40.41 -2.25
N GLN A 123 36.82 39.21 -2.38
CA GLN A 123 38.27 39.04 -2.33
C GLN A 123 38.98 39.74 -3.50
N ARG A 124 38.45 39.62 -4.72
CA ARG A 124 38.98 40.33 -5.90
C ARG A 124 38.87 41.84 -5.73
N GLU A 125 37.74 42.35 -5.25
CA GLU A 125 37.56 43.79 -4.99
C GLU A 125 38.53 44.29 -3.92
N GLN A 126 38.74 43.54 -2.84
CA GLN A 126 39.75 43.90 -1.83
C GLN A 126 41.16 43.93 -2.42
N GLN A 127 41.52 42.93 -3.23
CA GLN A 127 42.83 42.88 -3.85
C GLN A 127 43.02 44.00 -4.88
N GLU A 128 41.99 44.35 -5.65
CA GLU A 128 42.01 45.52 -6.54
C GLU A 128 42.12 46.83 -5.78
N ARG A 129 41.43 46.99 -4.64
CA ARG A 129 41.56 48.17 -3.78
C ARG A 129 42.96 48.28 -3.21
N ALA A 130 43.54 47.17 -2.72
CA ALA A 130 44.91 47.11 -2.25
C ALA A 130 45.90 47.45 -3.36
N ASN A 131 45.73 46.88 -4.55
CA ASN A 131 46.56 47.18 -5.72
C ASN A 131 46.46 48.65 -6.13
N ARG A 132 45.25 49.23 -6.17
CA ARG A 132 45.02 50.66 -6.45
C ARG A 132 45.65 51.56 -5.38
N ASN A 133 45.64 51.15 -4.11
CA ASN A 133 46.27 51.92 -3.04
C ASN A 133 47.81 51.78 -3.05
N SER A 134 48.33 50.66 -3.55
CA SER A 134 49.77 50.38 -3.66
C SER A 134 50.46 51.01 -4.87
N ARG A 135 49.71 51.62 -5.80
CA ARG A 135 50.24 52.20 -7.04
C ARG A 135 49.81 53.65 -7.23
N ASN A 136 50.66 54.42 -7.90
CA ASN A 136 50.39 55.79 -8.33
C ASN A 136 49.61 55.79 -9.67
N SER A 137 49.13 56.95 -10.10
CA SER A 137 48.35 57.10 -11.36
C SER A 137 49.12 56.74 -12.63
N ASP A 138 50.45 56.76 -12.55
CA ASP A 138 51.41 56.36 -13.59
C ASP A 138 51.73 54.84 -13.57
N GLY A 139 51.18 54.09 -12.61
CA GLY A 139 51.39 52.65 -12.46
C GLY A 139 52.62 52.26 -11.64
N SER A 140 53.44 53.23 -11.23
CA SER A 140 54.61 53.02 -10.36
C SER A 140 54.17 52.63 -8.94
N PRO A 141 54.94 51.80 -8.21
CA PRO A 141 54.68 51.52 -6.79
C PRO A 141 54.62 52.82 -5.99
N ARG A 142 53.58 52.98 -5.16
CA ARG A 142 53.46 54.14 -4.26
C ARG A 142 54.55 54.08 -3.21
N THR A 143 55.38 55.12 -3.16
CA THR A 143 56.36 55.30 -2.09
C THR A 143 55.77 56.16 -0.98
N ASP A 144 56.36 56.12 0.22
CA ASP A 144 55.88 56.93 1.33
C ASP A 144 55.84 58.43 0.97
N TYR A 145 56.80 58.93 0.18
CA TYR A 145 56.82 60.31 -0.27
C TYR A 145 55.62 60.73 -1.13
N ASP A 146 55.03 59.81 -1.90
CA ASP A 146 53.83 60.06 -2.73
C ASP A 146 52.54 60.15 -1.89
N ARG A 147 52.64 59.81 -0.61
CA ARG A 147 51.55 59.82 0.37
C ARG A 147 51.46 61.18 1.09
N TYR A 148 52.45 62.06 0.94
CA TYR A 148 52.47 63.40 1.53
C TYR A 148 51.75 64.42 0.63
N ASN A 149 50.81 65.18 1.20
CA ASN A 149 50.19 66.31 0.51
C ASN A 149 50.88 67.63 0.93
N PRO A 150 51.71 68.24 0.07
CA PRO A 150 52.45 69.45 0.42
C PRO A 150 51.57 70.69 0.63
N LYS A 151 50.31 70.68 0.17
CA LYS A 151 49.38 71.81 0.35
C LYS A 151 48.69 71.82 1.72
N SER A 152 48.46 70.65 2.30
CA SER A 152 47.83 70.51 3.62
C SER A 152 48.83 70.14 4.72
N GLY A 153 50.08 69.80 4.36
CA GLY A 153 51.10 69.34 5.29
C GLY A 153 50.80 67.97 5.92
N SER A 154 49.80 67.25 5.39
CA SER A 154 49.30 66.00 5.98
C SER A 154 49.70 64.78 5.14
N TRP A 155 49.92 63.67 5.84
CA TRP A 155 50.12 62.36 5.22
C TRP A 155 48.77 61.69 4.98
N LEU A 156 48.59 61.07 3.82
CA LEU A 156 47.45 60.19 3.55
C LEU A 156 47.54 58.94 4.46
N PRO A 157 46.41 58.41 4.95
CA PRO A 157 46.39 57.28 5.87
C PRO A 157 46.99 56.01 5.24
N ARG A 158 47.71 55.22 6.04
CA ARG A 158 48.26 53.93 5.61
C ARG A 158 47.14 52.89 5.58
N SER A 159 47.29 51.86 4.76
CA SER A 159 46.39 50.71 4.76
C SER A 159 46.37 49.96 6.11
N GLU A 160 47.41 50.16 6.93
CA GLU A 160 47.54 49.62 8.29
C GLU A 160 46.73 50.43 9.33
N ASP A 161 46.37 51.69 9.02
CA ASP A 161 45.60 52.58 9.90
C ASP A 161 44.08 52.49 9.67
N MET A 162 43.63 51.66 8.71
CA MET A 162 42.20 51.44 8.46
C MET A 162 41.72 50.18 9.20
N PRO A 163 40.56 50.23 9.89
CA PRO A 163 40.00 49.10 10.65
C PRO A 163 39.54 47.94 9.76
#